data_AF-A0A176W6S6-F1
#
_entry.id   AF-A0A176W6S6-F1
#
_cell.length_a   1.000
_cell.length_b   1.000
_cell.length_c   1.000
_cell.angle_alpha   90.00
_cell.angle_beta   90.00
_cell.angle_gamma   90.00
#
_symmetry.space_group_name_H-M   'P 1'
#
loop_
_entity.id
_entity.type
_entity.pdbx_description
1 polymer ?
#
loop_
_entity_poly.entity_id
_entity_poly.type
_entity_poly.pdbx_seq_one_letter_code
_entity_poly.pdbx_strand_id
1 'polypeptide(L)'
;MTSSRAQVLLLSLLAALIISCAHGACTTPFSSEDAQSVFVPSDLDPALIPPEGNVPIAQLFAVGDQVYTANGTAWILTGATAELYNSRSEKVGVHFYLPQVDPKGGQPSWKTDCPPSLVTAKVVSKAQVESNSIVWALLKSTNSQGSSGLFGDVSYLQRLFTKNGLPPSFPPTEVNAIFKSPYTSFYVYYKQL
;
A
#
# COMPACT_ATOMS: atom_id res chain seq x y z
N MET A 1 -28.13 69.46 40.32
CA MET A 1 -27.65 68.55 41.39
C MET A 1 -28.00 67.12 40.98
N THR A 2 -27.26 66.55 40.02
CA THR A 2 -26.07 65.68 40.19
C THR A 2 -26.39 64.32 40.82
N SER A 3 -26.48 63.27 39.98
CA SER A 3 -25.99 61.90 40.25
C SER A 3 -26.26 61.05 38.99
N SER A 4 -25.31 60.91 38.07
CA SER A 4 -24.27 59.86 38.05
C SER A 4 -24.83 58.46 38.24
N ARG A 5 -24.95 57.70 37.14
CA ARG A 5 -24.89 56.23 37.19
C ARG A 5 -23.99 55.72 36.08
N ALA A 6 -23.06 54.89 36.53
CA ALA A 6 -21.84 54.47 35.87
C ALA A 6 -22.09 53.55 34.67
N GLN A 7 -21.16 53.64 33.72
CA GLN A 7 -20.91 52.66 32.68
C GLN A 7 -20.55 51.31 33.31
N VAL A 8 -21.10 50.22 32.78
CA VAL A 8 -20.44 48.90 32.82
C VAL A 8 -20.55 48.31 31.41
N LEU A 9 -19.53 48.55 30.60
CA LEU A 9 -19.29 47.80 29.36
C LEU A 9 -18.68 46.45 29.75
N LEU A 10 -19.47 45.37 29.69
CA LEU A 10 -18.94 44.02 29.73
C LEU A 10 -18.20 43.74 28.41
N LEU A 11 -16.88 43.76 28.44
CA LEU A 11 -16.05 43.13 27.40
C LEU A 11 -15.98 41.63 27.70
N SER A 12 -16.76 40.83 26.98
CA SER A 12 -16.60 39.38 26.94
C SER A 12 -15.39 39.02 26.08
N LEU A 13 -14.25 38.69 26.72
CA LEU A 13 -13.17 37.98 26.04
C LEU A 13 -13.64 36.54 25.76
N LEU A 14 -14.08 36.26 24.52
CA LEU A 14 -14.09 34.88 24.02
C LEU A 14 -12.65 34.49 23.67
N ALA A 15 -12.01 33.72 24.55
CA ALA A 15 -10.81 32.98 24.18
C ALA A 15 -11.23 31.84 23.25
N ALA A 16 -11.00 31.99 21.95
CA ALA A 16 -11.14 30.90 20.99
C ALA A 16 -10.01 29.88 21.25
N LEU A 17 -10.35 28.76 21.89
CA LEU A 17 -9.44 27.63 22.03
C LEU A 17 -9.36 26.94 20.67
N ILE A 18 -8.36 27.30 19.87
CA ILE A 18 -8.06 26.62 18.61
C ILE A 18 -7.47 25.26 18.98
N ILE A 19 -8.31 24.23 19.04
CA ILE A 19 -7.86 22.84 19.14
C ILE A 19 -7.24 22.51 17.77
N SER A 20 -5.95 22.81 17.63
CA SER A 20 -5.15 22.32 16.52
C SER A 20 -5.07 20.80 16.67
N CYS A 21 -5.86 20.08 15.88
CA CYS A 21 -5.65 18.65 15.69
C CYS A 21 -4.28 18.49 15.05
N ALA A 22 -3.25 18.26 15.87
CA ALA A 22 -1.95 17.83 15.42
C ALA A 22 -2.11 16.45 14.75
N HIS A 23 -2.48 16.45 13.47
CA HIS A 23 -2.22 15.34 12.58
C HIS A 23 -0.70 15.21 12.60
N GLY A 24 -0.19 14.10 13.15
CA GLY A 24 1.24 13.89 13.34
C GLY A 24 2.00 14.27 12.08
N ALA A 25 2.75 15.37 12.14
CA ALA A 25 3.60 15.78 11.04
C ALA A 25 4.57 14.65 10.75
N CYS A 26 4.81 14.35 9.48
CA CYS A 26 5.89 13.44 9.12
C CYS A 26 7.21 14.01 9.67
N THR A 27 7.79 13.33 10.65
CA THR A 27 9.03 13.76 11.30
C THR A 27 10.27 13.12 10.68
N THR A 28 10.12 12.01 9.93
CA THR A 28 11.23 11.30 9.29
C THR A 28 10.85 10.88 7.86
N PRO A 29 11.43 11.51 6.82
CA PRO A 29 11.23 11.05 5.45
C PRO A 29 11.88 9.68 5.28
N PHE A 30 11.13 8.73 4.70
CA PHE A 30 11.66 7.42 4.34
C PHE A 30 12.25 7.49 2.92
N SER A 31 13.50 7.03 2.78
CA SER A 31 14.17 6.94 1.47
C SER A 31 14.44 5.49 1.05
N SER A 32 14.90 5.29 -0.18
CA SER A 32 15.36 3.99 -0.67
C SER A 32 16.47 3.38 0.19
N GLU A 33 17.27 4.19 0.89
CA GLU A 33 18.37 3.72 1.75
C GLU A 33 17.86 3.07 3.05
N ASP A 34 16.67 3.46 3.51
CA ASP A 34 16.01 2.85 4.67
C ASP A 34 15.34 1.52 4.33
N ALA A 35 15.13 1.25 3.03
CA ALA A 35 14.50 0.03 2.55
C ALA A 35 15.36 -1.20 2.88
N GLN A 36 14.78 -2.38 2.71
CA GLN A 36 15.54 -3.60 2.86
C GLN A 36 16.50 -3.78 1.69
N SER A 37 17.59 -4.49 1.92
CA SER A 37 18.46 -4.94 0.85
C SER A 37 17.62 -5.72 -0.17
N VAL A 38 17.73 -5.31 -1.43
CA VAL A 38 17.03 -5.97 -2.52
C VAL A 38 17.60 -7.39 -2.65
N PHE A 39 16.71 -8.37 -2.56
CA PHE A 39 17.02 -9.76 -2.78
C PHE A 39 16.07 -10.33 -3.82
N VAL A 40 16.61 -10.64 -5.00
CA VAL A 40 15.92 -11.32 -6.09
C VAL A 40 16.60 -12.67 -6.30
N PRO A 41 15.86 -13.80 -6.26
CA PRO A 41 16.47 -15.12 -6.48
C PRO A 41 17.16 -15.21 -7.83
N SER A 42 18.31 -15.88 -7.89
CA SER A 42 19.06 -16.09 -9.14
C SER A 42 18.34 -17.03 -10.11
N ASP A 43 17.47 -17.88 -9.61
CA ASP A 43 16.64 -18.84 -10.33
C ASP A 43 15.19 -18.33 -10.54
N LEU A 44 14.98 -17.01 -10.47
CA LEU A 44 13.68 -16.41 -10.71
C LEU A 44 13.15 -16.79 -12.11
N ASP A 45 11.87 -17.15 -12.18
CA ASP A 45 11.16 -17.35 -13.45
C ASP A 45 11.38 -16.14 -14.38
N PRO A 46 11.91 -16.33 -15.61
CA PRO A 46 12.15 -15.24 -16.54
C PRO A 46 10.94 -14.36 -16.82
N ALA A 47 9.71 -14.91 -16.75
CA ALA A 47 8.49 -14.14 -16.94
C ALA A 47 8.26 -13.10 -15.83
N LEU A 48 8.91 -13.25 -14.67
CA LEU A 48 8.86 -12.31 -13.56
C LEU A 48 9.96 -11.25 -13.62
N ILE A 49 10.90 -11.33 -14.55
CA ILE A 49 11.96 -10.33 -14.72
C ILE A 49 11.38 -9.08 -15.42
N PRO A 50 11.51 -7.87 -14.83
CA PRO A 50 11.11 -6.65 -15.50
C PRO A 50 11.89 -6.44 -16.81
N PRO A 51 11.36 -5.70 -17.79
CA PRO A 51 12.09 -5.37 -19.02
C PRO A 51 13.42 -4.67 -18.75
N GLU A 52 14.33 -4.73 -19.73
CA GLU A 52 15.65 -4.10 -19.65
C GLU A 52 15.57 -2.61 -19.29
N GLY A 53 16.57 -2.13 -18.53
CA GLY A 53 16.66 -0.77 -18.03
C GLY A 53 15.82 -0.48 -16.78
N ASN A 54 15.06 -1.46 -16.28
CA ASN A 54 14.41 -1.38 -14.97
C ASN A 54 15.38 -1.80 -13.86
N VAL A 55 15.75 -0.85 -13.01
CA VAL A 55 16.69 -1.06 -11.90
C VAL A 55 15.91 -1.10 -10.59
N PRO A 56 16.18 -2.06 -9.68
CA PRO A 56 15.51 -2.11 -8.39
C PRO A 56 15.96 -0.93 -7.51
N ILE A 57 14.99 -0.27 -6.87
CA ILE A 57 15.22 0.93 -6.04
C ILE A 57 14.87 0.73 -4.58
N ALA A 58 14.06 -0.27 -4.24
CA ALA A 58 13.72 -0.60 -2.85
C ALA A 58 13.12 -1.99 -2.73
N GLN A 59 13.26 -2.59 -1.55
CA GLN A 59 12.48 -3.74 -1.11
C GLN A 59 11.76 -3.44 0.21
N LEU A 60 10.47 -3.76 0.28
CA LEU A 60 9.66 -3.63 1.49
C LEU A 60 9.00 -4.96 1.85
N PHE A 61 8.98 -5.28 3.15
CA PHE A 61 8.21 -6.41 3.65
C PHE A 61 6.75 -6.03 3.82
N ALA A 62 5.84 -6.94 3.47
CA ALA A 62 4.42 -6.73 3.59
C ALA A 62 3.77 -7.77 4.50
N VAL A 63 2.87 -7.30 5.35
CA VAL A 63 2.02 -8.12 6.22
C VAL A 63 0.59 -7.66 6.06
N GLY A 64 -0.32 -8.57 5.75
CA GLY A 64 -1.72 -8.21 5.57
C GLY A 64 -2.61 -9.37 5.15
N ASP A 65 -3.70 -9.05 4.45
CA ASP A 65 -4.73 -9.99 4.02
C ASP A 65 -5.00 -9.88 2.52
N GLN A 66 -5.22 -11.03 1.88
CA GLN A 66 -5.99 -11.12 0.65
C GLN A 66 -7.47 -11.21 1.02
N VAL A 67 -8.32 -10.44 0.35
CA VAL A 67 -9.75 -10.40 0.62
C VAL A 67 -10.48 -11.15 -0.47
N TYR A 68 -11.17 -12.22 -0.06
CA TYR A 68 -12.02 -13.02 -0.94
C TYR A 68 -13.49 -12.78 -0.63
N THR A 69 -14.29 -12.71 -1.68
CA THR A 69 -15.75 -12.65 -1.60
C THR A 69 -16.33 -13.87 -2.31
N ALA A 70 -17.25 -14.55 -1.65
CA ALA A 70 -17.96 -15.67 -2.21
C ALA A 70 -18.96 -15.24 -3.28
N ASN A 71 -18.95 -15.91 -4.44
CA ASN A 71 -19.99 -15.76 -5.47
C ASN A 71 -21.08 -16.85 -5.37
N GLY A 72 -21.07 -17.64 -4.29
CA GLY A 72 -21.96 -18.79 -4.07
C GLY A 72 -21.37 -20.15 -4.43
N THR A 73 -20.38 -20.22 -5.32
CA THR A 73 -19.72 -21.49 -5.71
C THR A 73 -18.21 -21.45 -5.56
N ALA A 74 -17.61 -20.26 -5.55
CA ALA A 74 -16.17 -20.06 -5.46
C ALA A 74 -15.81 -18.81 -4.64
N TRP A 75 -14.60 -18.83 -4.10
CA TRP A 75 -13.96 -17.66 -3.50
C TRP A 75 -13.30 -16.82 -4.60
N ILE A 76 -13.75 -15.58 -4.76
CA ILE A 76 -13.20 -14.63 -5.74
C ILE A 76 -12.31 -13.63 -5.01
N LEU A 77 -11.08 -13.44 -5.47
CA LEU A 77 -10.22 -12.40 -4.94
C LEU A 77 -10.78 -11.02 -5.32
N THR A 78 -11.19 -10.24 -4.34
CA THR A 78 -11.81 -8.92 -4.53
C THR A 78 -10.96 -7.77 -4.01
N GLY A 79 -9.95 -8.04 -3.19
CA GLY A 79 -9.03 -7.02 -2.72
C GLY A 79 -7.83 -7.57 -1.98
N ALA A 80 -6.98 -6.65 -1.52
CA ALA A 80 -5.94 -6.92 -0.56
C ALA A 80 -5.72 -5.69 0.32
N THR A 81 -5.22 -5.89 1.52
CA THR A 81 -4.76 -4.83 2.42
C THR A 81 -3.48 -5.29 3.09
N ALA A 82 -2.40 -4.51 3.04
CA ALA A 82 -1.19 -4.83 3.79
C ALA A 82 -0.48 -3.57 4.27
N GLU A 83 0.24 -3.69 5.37
CA GLU A 83 1.20 -2.70 5.84
C GLU A 83 2.58 -3.03 5.30
N LEU A 84 3.34 -1.99 4.95
CA LEU A 84 4.67 -2.10 4.36
C LEU A 84 5.72 -1.67 5.37
N TYR A 85 6.76 -2.48 5.52
CA TYR A 85 7.79 -2.36 6.53
C TYR A 85 9.19 -2.25 5.90
N ASN A 86 10.00 -1.34 6.44
CA ASN A 86 11.38 -1.13 6.03
C ASN A 86 12.36 -2.11 6.73
N SER A 87 13.67 -1.86 6.62
CA SER A 87 14.71 -2.70 7.25
C SER A 87 14.71 -2.65 8.78
N ARG A 88 14.18 -1.58 9.38
CA ARG A 88 14.05 -1.39 10.83
C ARG A 88 12.72 -1.87 11.39
N SER A 89 11.89 -2.54 10.57
CA SER A 89 10.52 -2.93 10.93
C SER A 89 9.61 -1.75 11.28
N GLU A 90 9.91 -0.56 10.73
CA GLU A 90 9.02 0.59 10.81
C GLU A 90 8.00 0.52 9.69
N LYS A 91 6.74 0.82 10.00
CA LYS A 91 5.69 0.94 8.98
C LYS A 91 5.94 2.20 8.16
N VAL A 92 6.18 2.02 6.86
CA VAL A 92 6.50 3.10 5.92
C VAL A 92 5.45 3.29 4.83
N GLY A 93 4.46 2.41 4.75
CA GLY A 93 3.39 2.56 3.77
C GLY A 93 2.31 1.49 3.89
N VAL A 94 1.41 1.50 2.91
CA VAL A 94 0.32 0.54 2.79
C VAL A 94 0.15 0.07 1.35
N HIS A 95 -0.28 -1.18 1.20
CA HIS A 95 -0.79 -1.76 -0.04
C HIS A 95 -2.31 -1.96 0.08
N PHE A 96 -3.04 -1.62 -0.97
CA PHE A 96 -4.49 -1.76 -1.04
C PHE A 96 -4.96 -1.93 -2.50
N TYR A 97 -6.24 -2.26 -2.70
CA TYR A 97 -6.86 -2.24 -4.03
C TYR A 97 -7.71 -0.98 -4.18
N LEU A 98 -7.62 -0.31 -5.33
CA LEU A 98 -8.56 0.75 -5.67
C LEU A 98 -10.00 0.21 -5.73
N PRO A 99 -11.01 1.01 -5.35
CA PRO A 99 -12.42 0.63 -5.46
C PRO A 99 -12.82 0.26 -6.89
N GLN A 100 -12.19 0.89 -7.88
CA GLN A 100 -12.40 0.66 -9.30
C GLN A 100 -11.04 0.50 -9.99
N VAL A 101 -11.01 -0.32 -11.03
CA VAL A 101 -9.84 -0.46 -11.90
C VAL A 101 -9.59 0.89 -12.58
N ASP A 102 -8.34 1.33 -12.62
CA ASP A 102 -7.93 2.56 -13.29
C ASP A 102 -8.07 2.44 -14.82
N PRO A 103 -8.05 3.56 -15.58
CA PRO A 103 -8.24 3.53 -17.03
C PRO A 103 -7.23 2.70 -17.83
N LYS A 104 -6.11 2.28 -17.22
CA LYS A 104 -5.05 1.48 -17.85
C LYS A 104 -5.03 0.03 -17.35
N GLY A 105 -6.01 -0.36 -16.54
CA GLY A 105 -6.20 -1.71 -16.04
C GLY A 105 -5.55 -2.01 -14.70
N GLY A 106 -5.05 -0.99 -13.99
CA GLY A 106 -4.41 -1.13 -12.68
C GLY A 106 -5.41 -1.06 -11.52
N GLN A 107 -5.12 -1.78 -10.43
CA GLN A 107 -5.98 -1.83 -9.26
C GLN A 107 -5.21 -2.00 -7.96
N PRO A 108 -4.25 -2.95 -7.82
CA PRO A 108 -3.36 -2.96 -6.68
C PRO A 108 -2.52 -1.67 -6.65
N SER A 109 -2.47 -1.05 -5.48
CA SER A 109 -1.81 0.23 -5.23
C SER A 109 -0.96 0.18 -3.97
N TRP A 110 0.08 1.01 -3.95
CA TRP A 110 0.97 1.22 -2.81
C TRP A 110 1.07 2.71 -2.56
N LYS A 111 1.03 3.10 -1.29
CA LYS A 111 1.09 4.49 -0.86
C LYS A 111 2.00 4.63 0.36
N THR A 112 2.78 5.69 0.38
CA THR A 112 3.45 6.19 1.58
C THR A 112 3.06 7.65 1.77
N ASP A 113 3.02 8.09 3.03
CA ASP A 113 2.71 9.47 3.37
C ASP A 113 3.97 10.34 3.48
N CYS A 114 5.18 9.75 3.43
CA CYS A 114 6.40 10.55 3.60
C CYS A 114 7.70 10.00 2.95
N PRO A 115 8.21 10.69 1.90
CA PRO A 115 7.53 11.72 1.14
C PRO A 115 6.24 11.17 0.50
N PRO A 116 5.13 11.92 0.45
CA PRO A 116 3.87 11.42 -0.10
C PRO A 116 4.05 10.92 -1.52
N SER A 117 3.79 9.63 -1.75
CA SER A 117 3.84 9.04 -3.08
C SER A 117 2.92 7.84 -3.18
N LEU A 118 2.50 7.56 -4.42
CA LEU A 118 1.60 6.47 -4.73
C LEU A 118 1.96 5.84 -6.07
N VAL A 119 1.80 4.52 -6.16
CA VAL A 119 1.81 3.79 -7.43
C VAL A 119 0.61 2.85 -7.48
N THR A 120 -0.06 2.80 -8.64
CA THR A 120 -1.05 1.79 -9.00
C THR A 120 -0.47 0.95 -10.13
N ALA A 121 -0.70 -0.37 -10.09
CA ALA A 121 -0.17 -1.28 -11.08
C ALA A 121 -1.19 -2.33 -11.51
N LYS A 122 -0.85 -3.05 -12.57
CA LYS A 122 -1.57 -4.25 -13.02
C LYS A 122 -0.63 -5.44 -13.11
N VAL A 123 -1.13 -6.62 -12.79
CA VAL A 123 -0.35 -7.86 -12.93
C VAL A 123 -0.14 -8.14 -14.42
N VAL A 124 1.10 -8.39 -14.82
CA VAL A 124 1.48 -8.74 -16.20
C VAL A 124 2.03 -10.17 -16.32
N SER A 125 2.59 -10.71 -15.24
CA SER A 125 3.05 -12.11 -15.18
C SER A 125 2.86 -12.68 -13.78
N LYS A 126 2.74 -14.00 -13.68
CA LYS A 126 2.59 -14.76 -12.43
C LYS A 126 3.40 -16.04 -12.50
N ALA A 127 3.96 -16.47 -11.37
CA ALA A 127 4.56 -17.79 -11.23
C ALA A 127 4.14 -18.44 -9.90
N GLN A 128 3.77 -19.71 -9.95
CA GLN A 128 3.50 -20.50 -8.75
C GLN A 128 4.81 -21.09 -8.24
N VAL A 129 5.26 -20.68 -7.06
CA VAL A 129 6.49 -21.20 -6.43
C VAL A 129 6.14 -22.17 -5.30
N GLU A 130 5.23 -21.80 -4.40
CA GLU A 130 4.76 -22.65 -3.30
C GLU A 130 3.26 -22.91 -3.45
N SER A 131 2.84 -24.17 -3.53
CA SER A 131 1.44 -24.55 -3.82
C SER A 131 0.42 -24.08 -2.78
N ASN A 132 0.86 -23.76 -1.56
CA ASN A 132 0.03 -23.31 -0.45
C ASN A 132 0.07 -21.78 -0.23
N SER A 133 0.65 -21.02 -1.18
CA SER A 133 0.76 -19.57 -1.09
C SER A 133 0.24 -18.91 -2.37
N ILE A 134 -0.17 -17.65 -2.28
CA ILE A 134 -0.48 -16.85 -3.48
C ILE A 134 0.73 -16.77 -4.40
N VAL A 135 0.49 -16.68 -5.70
CA VAL A 135 1.56 -16.58 -6.71
C VAL A 135 2.49 -15.39 -6.49
N TRP A 136 3.74 -15.59 -6.87
CA TRP A 136 4.65 -14.49 -7.18
C TRP A 136 4.15 -13.80 -8.43
N ALA A 137 4.42 -12.50 -8.55
CA ALA A 137 3.88 -11.71 -9.64
C ALA A 137 4.82 -10.57 -10.06
N LEU A 138 4.85 -10.30 -11.35
CA LEU A 138 5.37 -9.06 -11.91
C LEU A 138 4.17 -8.16 -12.22
N LEU A 139 4.27 -6.90 -11.79
CA LEU A 139 3.26 -5.89 -12.02
C LEU A 139 3.87 -4.69 -12.74
N LYS A 140 3.13 -4.14 -13.69
CA LYS A 140 3.48 -2.93 -14.42
C LYS A 140 2.71 -1.75 -13.87
N SER A 141 3.41 -0.67 -13.56
CA SER A 141 2.81 0.60 -13.15
C SER A 141 1.88 1.14 -14.23
N THR A 142 0.71 1.58 -13.81
CA THR A 142 -0.31 2.21 -14.65
C THR A 142 -0.48 3.68 -14.29
N ASN A 143 -0.29 4.02 -13.02
CA ASN A 143 -0.36 5.38 -12.50
C ASN A 143 0.65 5.56 -11.37
N SER A 144 1.27 6.74 -11.29
CA SER A 144 2.15 7.11 -10.18
C SER A 144 1.99 8.59 -9.83
N GLN A 145 2.25 8.94 -8.57
CA GLN A 145 2.12 10.29 -8.02
C GLN A 145 3.21 10.55 -7.00
N GLY A 146 3.67 11.81 -6.91
CA GLY A 146 4.68 12.24 -5.93
C GLY A 146 6.08 11.74 -6.27
N SER A 147 6.67 12.24 -7.37
CA SER A 147 7.99 11.83 -7.88
C SER A 147 9.16 11.98 -6.91
N SER A 148 9.01 12.79 -5.86
CA SER A 148 9.99 12.91 -4.78
C SER A 148 9.93 11.77 -3.76
N GLY A 149 8.88 10.96 -3.74
CA GLY A 149 8.73 9.81 -2.85
C GLY A 149 8.96 8.48 -3.55
N LEU A 150 9.13 7.41 -2.75
CA LEU A 150 9.53 6.08 -3.24
C LEU A 150 8.68 5.59 -4.44
N PHE A 151 7.37 5.81 -4.39
CA PHE A 151 6.46 5.25 -5.38
C PHE A 151 6.26 6.10 -6.63
N GLY A 152 6.74 7.35 -6.64
CA GLY A 152 6.38 8.33 -7.66
C GLY A 152 6.89 8.01 -9.08
N ASP A 153 8.02 7.30 -9.17
CA ASP A 153 8.66 6.94 -10.45
C ASP A 153 8.73 5.42 -10.67
N VAL A 154 7.94 4.65 -9.93
CA VAL A 154 7.94 3.19 -10.06
C VAL A 154 7.35 2.79 -11.41
N SER A 155 8.11 2.01 -12.18
CA SER A 155 7.74 1.47 -13.49
C SER A 155 7.22 0.03 -13.40
N TYR A 156 7.85 -0.80 -12.56
CA TYR A 156 7.47 -2.17 -12.29
C TYR A 156 7.61 -2.51 -10.82
N LEU A 157 6.86 -3.53 -10.39
CA LEU A 157 6.96 -4.11 -9.06
C LEU A 157 6.99 -5.62 -9.18
N GLN A 158 7.78 -6.28 -8.35
CA GLN A 158 7.65 -7.71 -8.12
C GLN A 158 7.02 -7.95 -6.75
N ARG A 159 6.15 -8.96 -6.66
CA ARG A 159 5.74 -9.57 -5.40
C ARG A 159 6.40 -10.94 -5.30
N LEU A 160 7.31 -11.09 -4.35
CA LEU A 160 8.13 -12.29 -4.16
C LEU A 160 7.97 -12.86 -2.75
N PHE A 161 8.45 -14.09 -2.57
CA PHE A 161 8.48 -14.81 -1.28
C PHE A 161 7.16 -14.79 -0.53
N THR A 162 6.07 -14.96 -1.26
CA THR A 162 4.73 -14.99 -0.69
C THR A 162 4.57 -16.18 0.26
N LYS A 163 3.88 -15.95 1.37
CA LYS A 163 3.43 -17.01 2.29
C LYS A 163 1.93 -16.86 2.52
N ASN A 164 1.21 -17.97 2.44
CA ASN A 164 -0.25 -18.03 2.65
C ASN A 164 -1.03 -17.14 1.66
N GLY A 165 -2.17 -16.60 2.10
CA GLY A 165 -3.03 -15.72 1.30
C GLY A 165 -4.02 -16.42 0.38
N LEU A 166 -4.07 -17.75 0.34
CA LEU A 166 -5.07 -18.51 -0.42
C LEU A 166 -6.42 -18.55 0.31
N PRO A 167 -7.56 -18.67 -0.39
CA PRO A 167 -8.84 -18.89 0.26
C PRO A 167 -8.92 -20.32 0.81
N PRO A 168 -9.95 -20.66 1.61
CA PRO A 168 -10.21 -22.04 2.00
C PRO A 168 -10.33 -22.95 0.76
N SER A 169 -9.87 -24.20 0.90
CA SER A 169 -9.94 -25.18 -0.20
C SER A 169 -11.36 -25.70 -0.47
N PHE A 170 -12.26 -25.54 0.50
CA PHE A 170 -13.68 -25.85 0.34
C PHE A 170 -14.46 -24.63 -0.20
N PRO A 171 -15.52 -24.86 -1.00
CA PRO A 171 -16.35 -23.80 -1.55
C PRO A 171 -17.09 -23.04 -0.44
N PRO A 172 -17.44 -21.76 -0.66
CA PRO A 172 -18.24 -21.00 0.30
C PRO A 172 -19.65 -21.58 0.44
N THR A 173 -20.23 -21.48 1.64
CA THR A 173 -21.61 -21.90 1.92
C THR A 173 -22.64 -20.79 1.74
N GLU A 174 -22.19 -19.53 1.70
CA GLU A 174 -23.03 -18.34 1.61
C GLU A 174 -22.51 -17.39 0.53
N VAL A 175 -23.43 -16.86 -0.29
CA VAL A 175 -23.10 -15.80 -1.27
C VAL A 175 -22.69 -14.54 -0.51
N ASN A 176 -21.70 -13.82 -1.00
CA ASN A 176 -21.12 -12.60 -0.41
C ASN A 176 -20.41 -12.80 0.94
N ALA A 177 -20.21 -14.03 1.41
CA ALA A 177 -19.31 -14.28 2.53
C ALA A 177 -17.92 -13.68 2.24
N ILE A 178 -17.33 -13.04 3.25
CA ILE A 178 -16.00 -12.43 3.15
C ILE A 178 -15.02 -13.29 3.92
N PHE A 179 -13.92 -13.65 3.27
CA PHE A 179 -12.77 -14.29 3.91
C PHE A 179 -11.53 -13.43 3.75
N LYS A 180 -10.91 -13.07 4.87
CA LYS A 180 -9.60 -12.42 4.90
C LYS A 180 -8.55 -13.49 5.13
N SER A 181 -7.71 -13.72 4.13
CA SER A 181 -6.62 -14.69 4.17
C SER A 181 -5.31 -13.99 4.48
N PRO A 182 -4.72 -14.20 5.67
CA PRO A 182 -3.44 -13.58 6.02
C PRO A 182 -2.35 -13.99 5.05
N TYR A 183 -1.48 -13.05 4.68
CA TYR A 183 -0.32 -13.30 3.86
C TYR A 183 0.85 -12.40 4.24
N THR A 184 2.05 -12.86 3.88
CA THR A 184 3.25 -12.02 3.85
C THR A 184 3.93 -12.10 2.49
N SER A 185 4.72 -11.09 2.14
CA SER A 185 5.54 -11.06 0.93
C SER A 185 6.63 -10.01 1.01
N PHE A 186 7.60 -10.03 0.09
CA PHE A 186 8.41 -8.86 -0.22
C PHE A 186 7.94 -8.23 -1.53
N TYR A 187 7.88 -6.89 -1.55
CA TYR A 187 7.71 -6.12 -2.77
C TYR A 187 9.05 -5.50 -3.16
N VAL A 188 9.50 -5.76 -4.39
CA VAL A 188 10.66 -5.10 -4.99
C VAL A 188 10.16 -4.08 -5.99
N TYR A 189 10.57 -2.83 -5.83
CA TYR A 189 10.14 -1.70 -6.66
C TYR A 189 11.24 -1.37 -7.66
N TYR A 190 10.86 -1.11 -8.90
CA TYR A 190 11.77 -0.81 -10.00
C TYR A 190 11.49 0.55 -10.60
N LYS A 191 12.55 1.22 -11.07
CA LYS A 191 12.49 2.45 -11.85
C LYS A 191 13.18 2.22 -13.20
N GLN A 192 12.59 2.75 -14.26
CA GLN A 192 13.22 2.79 -15.58
C GLN A 192 14.28 3.90 -15.57
N LEU A 193 15.53 3.55 -15.89
CA LEU A 193 16.61 4.49 -16.16
C LEU A 193 16.65 4.90 -17.64
#